data_AF-A0AAE6FXI6-F1
#
_entry.id   AF-A0AAE6FXI6-F1
#
_cell.length_a   1.000
_cell.length_b   1.000
_cell.length_c   1.000
_cell.angle_alpha   90.00
_cell.angle_beta   90.00
_cell.angle_gamma   90.00
#
_symmetry.space_group_name_H-M   'P 1'
#
loop_
_entity.id
_entity.type
_entity.pdbx_description
1 polymer ?
#
loop_
_entity_poly.entity_id
_entity_poly.type
_entity_poly.pdbx_seq_one_letter_code
_entity_poly.pdbx_strand_id
1 'polypeptide(L)'
;MKGSAARPRGLRQATGHAPAEVMGRPGLRPAVTGRYRMGDIRHCFADISLARELLGYAPRVSFHDGLAELSSWLEDQVATDRVAEARAELEARGLTV
;
A
#
# COMPACT_ATOMS: atom_id res chain seq x y z
N MET A 1 26.95 -0.77 5.41
CA MET A 1 25.69 -0.16 4.91
C MET A 1 24.57 -0.51 5.87
N LYS A 2 24.06 0.44 6.67
CA LYS A 2 22.98 0.19 7.64
C LYS A 2 21.66 0.12 6.87
N GLY A 3 21.19 -1.09 6.56
CA GLY A 3 19.88 -1.31 5.95
C GLY A 3 18.81 -0.65 6.82
N SER A 4 18.14 0.36 6.29
CA SER A 4 17.07 1.09 6.98
C SER A 4 16.06 0.09 7.53
N ALA A 5 15.65 0.25 8.79
CA ALA A 5 14.45 -0.41 9.31
C ALA A 5 13.27 -0.17 8.36
N ALA A 6 12.25 -1.04 8.42
CA ALA A 6 10.98 -0.82 7.74
C ALA A 6 10.43 0.56 8.17
N ARG A 7 10.62 1.57 7.33
CA ARG A 7 10.15 2.92 7.64
C ARG A 7 8.64 2.94 7.38
N PRO A 8 7.82 3.26 8.39
CA PRO A 8 6.38 3.35 8.18
C PRO A 8 6.09 4.46 7.16
N ARG A 9 5.12 4.21 6.28
CA ARG A 9 4.63 5.16 5.28
C ARG A 9 3.14 5.36 5.45
N GLY A 10 2.68 6.60 5.30
CA GLY A 10 1.27 6.92 5.35
C GLY A 10 0.54 6.40 4.11
N LEU A 11 -0.75 6.03 4.28
CA LEU A 11 -1.58 5.49 3.20
C LEU A 11 -1.59 6.41 1.96
N ARG A 12 -1.71 7.72 2.15
CA ARG A 12 -1.71 8.71 1.05
C ARG A 12 -0.44 8.67 0.19
N GLN A 13 0.72 8.45 0.82
CA GLN A 13 1.98 8.34 0.10
C GLN A 13 2.04 6.99 -0.64
N ALA A 14 1.66 5.90 0.03
CA ALA A 14 1.81 4.55 -0.49
C ALA A 14 0.82 4.17 -1.60
N THR A 15 -0.44 4.63 -1.53
CA THR A 15 -1.50 4.25 -2.50
C THR A 15 -1.90 5.37 -3.44
N GLY A 16 -1.45 6.60 -3.20
CA GLY A 16 -1.80 7.78 -4.00
C GLY A 16 -0.60 8.38 -4.70
N HIS A 17 0.21 9.12 -3.95
CA HIS A 17 1.27 9.96 -4.54
C HIS A 17 2.36 9.13 -5.22
N ALA A 18 2.95 8.15 -4.52
CA ALA A 18 4.06 7.38 -5.09
C ALA A 18 3.64 6.55 -6.32
N PRO A 19 2.48 5.86 -6.34
CA PRO A 19 2.03 5.17 -7.54
C PRO A 19 1.78 6.14 -8.71
N ALA A 20 1.15 7.30 -8.44
CA ALA A 20 0.89 8.31 -9.46
C ALA A 20 2.19 8.87 -10.06
N GLU A 21 3.23 9.07 -9.26
CA GLU A 21 4.56 9.48 -9.72
C GLU A 21 5.21 8.41 -10.59
N VAL A 22 5.26 7.16 -10.12
CA VAL A 22 5.88 6.04 -10.84
C VAL A 22 5.19 5.73 -12.17
N MET A 23 3.86 5.87 -12.22
CA MET A 23 3.07 5.72 -13.45
C MET A 23 3.17 6.92 -14.41
N GLY A 24 3.96 7.96 -14.09
CA GLY A 24 4.05 9.16 -14.92
C GLY A 24 2.76 10.01 -14.95
N ARG A 25 1.91 9.87 -13.93
CA ARG A 25 0.62 10.59 -13.81
C ARG A 25 0.56 11.43 -12.53
N PRO A 26 1.53 12.34 -12.28
CA PRO A 26 1.64 13.08 -11.02
C PRO A 26 0.48 14.05 -10.75
N GLY A 27 -0.44 14.25 -11.71
CA GLY A 27 -1.68 15.01 -11.52
C GLY A 27 -2.80 14.21 -10.85
N LEU A 28 -2.71 12.87 -10.82
CA LEU A 28 -3.71 12.05 -10.15
C LEU A 28 -3.67 12.26 -8.64
N ARG A 29 -4.86 12.35 -8.03
CA ARG A 29 -5.03 12.47 -6.58
C ARG A 29 -6.00 11.39 -6.11
N PRO A 30 -5.72 10.70 -5.00
CA PRO A 30 -6.66 9.74 -4.45
C PRO A 30 -7.90 10.48 -3.92
N ALA A 31 -9.09 9.92 -4.19
CA ALA A 31 -10.32 10.37 -3.57
C ALA A 31 -10.36 9.89 -2.11
N VAL A 32 -10.39 10.83 -1.16
CA VAL A 32 -10.45 10.52 0.27
C VAL A 32 -11.90 10.48 0.70
N THR A 33 -12.42 9.28 0.90
CA THR A 33 -13.84 9.07 1.22
C THR A 33 -14.17 9.33 2.69
N GLY A 34 -13.18 9.32 3.57
CA GLY A 34 -13.37 9.36 5.02
C GLY A 34 -13.93 8.07 5.63
N ARG A 35 -14.25 7.07 4.80
CA ARG A 35 -14.83 5.79 5.22
C ARG A 35 -13.76 4.74 5.44
N TYR A 36 -13.99 3.88 6.41
CA TYR A 36 -13.16 2.71 6.70
C TYR A 36 -14.04 1.54 7.13
N ARG A 37 -13.51 0.32 7.07
CA ARG A 37 -14.25 -0.84 7.57
C ARG A 37 -13.97 -1.06 9.05
N MET A 38 -14.96 -1.61 9.74
CA MET A 38 -14.81 -2.11 11.10
C MET A 38 -13.60 -3.05 11.19
N GLY A 39 -12.68 -2.75 12.10
CA GLY A 39 -11.45 -3.54 12.29
C GLY A 39 -10.23 -3.09 11.47
N ASP A 40 -10.33 -2.03 10.64
CA ASP A 40 -9.13 -1.47 9.99
C ASP A 40 -8.12 -0.95 11.03
N ILE A 41 -6.87 -1.38 10.87
CA ILE A 41 -5.75 -0.98 11.73
C ILE A 41 -5.12 0.29 11.16
N ARG A 42 -5.01 1.33 11.99
CA ARG A 42 -4.46 2.62 11.53
C ARG A 42 -2.98 2.55 11.16
N HIS A 43 -2.18 1.86 11.99
CA HIS A 43 -0.74 1.77 11.87
C HIS A 43 -0.31 0.32 12.09
N CYS A 44 0.26 -0.31 11.07
CA CYS A 44 0.81 -1.65 11.16
C CYS A 44 2.18 -1.67 10.47
N PHE A 45 3.22 -1.98 11.24
CA PHE A 45 4.58 -2.12 10.74
C PHE A 45 5.33 -3.14 11.60
N ALA A 46 6.21 -3.92 10.97
CA ALA A 46 6.96 -4.96 11.65
C ALA A 46 8.30 -4.45 12.17
N ASP A 47 8.64 -4.79 13.41
CA ASP A 47 10.03 -4.80 13.85
C ASP A 47 10.72 -6.04 13.28
N ILE A 48 11.74 -5.82 12.45
CA ILE A 48 12.49 -6.88 11.76
C ILE A 48 13.80 -7.22 12.46
N SER A 49 14.01 -6.77 13.71
CA SER A 49 15.24 -7.02 14.48
C SER A 49 15.51 -8.52 14.65
N LEU A 50 14.48 -9.31 14.97
CA LEU A 50 14.63 -10.77 15.13
C LEU A 50 14.98 -11.46 13.82
N ALA A 51 14.36 -11.06 12.70
CA ALA A 51 14.67 -11.60 11.38
C ALA A 51 16.09 -11.25 10.93
N ARG A 52 16.58 -10.04 11.29
CA ARG A 52 17.97 -9.63 11.06
C ARG A 52 18.95 -10.50 11.83
N GLU A 53 18.68 -10.73 13.11
CA GLU A 53 19.55 -11.50 13.98
C GLU A 53 19.61 -12.98 13.58
N LEU A 54 18.46 -13.61 13.40
CA LEU A 54 18.39 -15.06 13.18
C LEU A 54 18.67 -15.47 11.74
N LEU A 55 18.28 -14.64 10.76
CA LEU A 55 18.33 -15.00 9.34
C LEU A 55 19.32 -14.15 8.54
N GLY A 56 19.94 -13.13 9.15
CA GLY A 56 20.72 -12.13 8.41
C GLY A 56 19.87 -11.31 7.44
N TYR A 57 18.54 -11.32 7.59
CA TYR A 57 17.63 -10.69 6.64
C TYR A 57 17.79 -9.18 6.63
N ALA A 58 17.92 -8.59 5.44
CA ALA A 58 17.84 -7.14 5.25
C ALA A 58 17.05 -6.84 3.96
N PRO A 59 16.15 -5.82 3.97
CA PRO A 59 15.49 -5.36 2.75
C PRO A 59 16.53 -4.94 1.70
N ARG A 60 16.42 -5.47 0.49
CA ARG A 60 17.33 -5.18 -0.63
C ARG A 60 16.72 -4.29 -1.71
N VAL A 61 15.39 -4.28 -1.80
CA VAL A 61 14.62 -3.47 -2.74
C VAL A 61 14.09 -2.26 -2.00
N SER A 62 14.31 -1.05 -2.56
CA SER A 62 13.74 0.16 -1.99
C SER A 62 12.23 0.23 -2.27
N PHE A 63 11.51 1.05 -1.51
CA PHE A 63 10.08 1.23 -1.74
C PHE A 63 9.77 1.74 -3.16
N HIS A 64 10.59 2.67 -3.67
CA HIS A 64 10.36 3.25 -4.99
C HIS A 64 10.69 2.24 -6.10
N ASP A 65 11.80 1.51 -5.97
CA ASP A 65 12.20 0.50 -6.97
C ASP A 65 11.16 -0.63 -7.04
N GLY A 66 10.69 -1.12 -5.89
CA GLY A 66 9.66 -2.16 -5.84
C GLY A 66 8.31 -1.66 -6.38
N LEU A 67 7.99 -0.37 -6.22
CA LEU A 67 6.77 0.20 -6.78
C LEU A 67 6.87 0.37 -8.31
N ALA A 68 8.05 0.72 -8.83
CA ALA A 68 8.32 0.76 -10.26
C ALA A 68 8.23 -0.62 -10.91
N GLU A 69 8.83 -1.63 -10.26
CA GLU A 69 8.72 -3.02 -10.69
C GLU A 69 7.25 -3.49 -10.70
N LEU A 70 6.51 -3.21 -9.63
CA LEU A 70 5.08 -3.53 -9.56
C LEU A 70 4.27 -2.81 -10.64
N SER A 71 4.52 -1.52 -10.87
CA SER A 71 3.83 -0.75 -11.90
C SER A 71 4.06 -1.34 -13.29
N SER A 72 5.30 -1.72 -13.61
CA SER A 72 5.62 -2.34 -14.90
C SER A 72 4.90 -3.68 -15.06
N TRP A 73 4.87 -4.51 -14.00
CA TRP A 73 4.16 -5.78 -14.04
C TRP A 73 2.64 -5.62 -14.24
N LEU A 74 2.06 -4.52 -13.71
CA LEU A 74 0.64 -4.22 -13.82
C LEU A 74 0.19 -3.80 -15.23
N GLU A 75 1.09 -3.38 -16.11
CA GLU A 75 0.75 -2.94 -17.48
C GLU A 75 0.05 -4.04 -18.29
N ASP A 76 0.38 -5.30 -18.03
CA ASP A 76 -0.19 -6.46 -18.70
C ASP A 76 -1.37 -7.11 -17.93
N GLN A 77 -1.82 -6.51 -16.83
CA GLN A 77 -2.88 -7.05 -15.99
C GLN A 77 -4.22 -6.38 -16.26
N VAL A 78 -5.28 -7.18 -16.34
CA VAL A 78 -6.66 -6.65 -16.41
C VAL A 78 -7.21 -6.51 -15.00
N ALA A 79 -7.57 -5.28 -14.61
CA ALA A 79 -8.20 -5.00 -13.33
C ALA A 79 -9.71 -4.77 -13.52
N THR A 80 -10.54 -5.62 -12.89
CA THR A 80 -11.98 -5.39 -12.77
C THR A 80 -12.26 -4.59 -11.49
N ASP A 81 -12.72 -3.36 -11.63
CA ASP A 81 -13.07 -2.52 -10.48
C ASP A 81 -14.40 -2.95 -9.86
N ARG A 82 -14.34 -3.53 -8.66
CA ARG A 82 -15.50 -3.93 -7.84
C ARG A 82 -15.58 -3.15 -6.53
N VAL A 83 -14.90 -2.00 -6.42
CA VAL A 83 -14.85 -1.22 -5.17
C VAL A 83 -16.24 -0.76 -4.74
N ALA A 84 -17.10 -0.36 -5.69
CA ALA A 84 -18.47 0.06 -5.40
C ALA A 84 -19.33 -1.10 -4.85
N GLU A 85 -19.24 -2.28 -5.46
CA GLU A 85 -19.96 -3.48 -5.02
C GLU A 85 -19.50 -3.92 -3.63
N ALA A 86 -18.18 -4.05 -3.43
CA ALA A 86 -17.61 -4.44 -2.15
C ALA A 86 -18.00 -3.47 -1.02
N ARG A 87 -18.06 -2.18 -1.33
CA ARG A 87 -18.51 -1.17 -0.37
C ARG A 87 -20.00 -1.33 -0.05
N ALA A 88 -20.86 -1.55 -1.04
CA ALA A 88 -22.28 -1.78 -0.81
C ALA A 88 -22.52 -3.02 0.08
N GLU A 89 -21.76 -4.09 -0.12
CA GLU A 89 -21.82 -5.28 0.74
C GLU A 89 -21.39 -5.00 2.18
N LEU A 90 -20.33 -4.21 2.39
CA LEU A 90 -19.89 -3.81 3.73
C LEU A 90 -20.93 -2.92 4.42
N GLU A 91 -21.54 -1.98 3.69
CA GLU A 91 -22.61 -1.12 4.20
C GLU A 91 -23.85 -1.94 4.57
N ALA A 92 -24.30 -2.88 3.72
CA ALA A 92 -25.42 -3.75 3.99
C ALA A 92 -25.24 -4.63 5.25
N ARG A 93 -23.99 -4.92 5.61
CA ARG A 93 -23.62 -5.68 6.82
C ARG A 93 -23.30 -4.80 8.03
N GLY A 94 -23.41 -3.47 7.91
CA GLY A 94 -23.07 -2.53 8.99
C GLY A 94 -21.57 -2.51 9.34
N LEU A 95 -20.71 -2.86 8.38
CA LEU A 95 -19.25 -2.99 8.58
C LEU A 95 -18.47 -1.77 8.10
N THR A 96 -19.13 -0.67 7.73
CA THR A 96 -18.50 0.58 7.31
C THR A 96 -18.84 1.70 8.28
N VAL A 97 -17.86 2.55 8.58
CA VAL A 97 -17.99 3.76 9.43
C VAL A 97 -17.45 4.97 8.68
#